data_AF-A0A387H745-F1
#
_entry.id   AF-A0A387H745-F1
#
_cell.length_a   1.000
_cell.length_b   1.000
_cell.length_c   1.000
_cell.angle_alpha   90.00
_cell.angle_beta   90.00
_cell.angle_gamma   90.00
#
_symmetry.space_group_name_H-M   'P 1'
#
loop_
_entity.id
_entity.type
_entity.pdbx_description
1 polymer ?
#
loop_
_entity_poly.entity_id
_entity_poly.type
_entity_poly.pdbx_seq_one_letter_code
_entity_poly.pdbx_strand_id
1 'polypeptide(L)'
;MAVRHGPADEVPGFEPGAAAGEAGEEPCPTGSKRGQPPPLLPTSPPAEELADRARQSLATLGLYPTVVAGDGEAGYPARGPYTRIISTAAVRQVPQAWLDQAAPDAVLVTPLYGPFGHDALLRLVADGHGGGEAALSPASPS
;
A
#
# COMPACT_ATOMS: atom_id res chain seq x y z
N MET A 1 6.28 0.41 2.33
CA MET A 1 5.37 -0.29 3.27
C MET A 1 6.00 -0.27 4.66
N ALA A 2 5.33 0.32 5.66
CA ALA A 2 5.80 0.32 7.06
C ALA A 2 4.93 -0.66 7.85
N VAL A 3 5.51 -1.74 8.38
CA VAL A 3 4.78 -2.76 9.15
C VAL A 3 5.07 -2.55 10.63
N ARG A 4 4.05 -2.19 11.43
CA ARG A 4 4.12 -2.15 12.90
C ARG A 4 3.77 -3.53 13.47
N HIS A 5 4.44 -3.93 14.54
CA HIS A 5 4.05 -5.06 15.41
C HIS A 5 3.70 -4.50 16.81
N GLY A 6 2.51 -4.82 17.35
CA GLY A 6 2.07 -4.43 18.69
C GLY A 6 0.55 -4.53 18.89
N PRO A 7 0.04 -4.74 20.12
CA PRO A 7 -1.40 -4.86 20.41
C PRO A 7 -2.16 -3.57 20.02
N ALA A 8 -3.42 -3.74 19.65
CA ALA A 8 -4.26 -2.76 18.95
C ALA A 8 -4.78 -1.59 19.78
N ASP A 9 -4.15 -1.25 20.91
CA ASP A 9 -4.55 -0.09 21.71
C ASP A 9 -3.67 1.13 21.36
N GLU A 10 -4.33 2.22 21.00
CA GLU A 10 -3.82 3.51 20.53
C GLU A 10 -3.08 3.52 19.19
N VAL A 11 -3.84 3.92 18.16
CA VAL A 11 -3.33 4.61 16.97
C VAL A 11 -3.58 6.11 17.18
N PRO A 12 -2.64 6.91 17.70
CA PRO A 12 -2.77 8.36 17.63
C PRO A 12 -2.72 8.76 16.14
N GLY A 13 -3.59 9.70 15.76
CA GLY A 13 -3.88 10.09 14.37
C GLY A 13 -2.65 10.13 13.47
N PHE A 14 -2.58 9.15 12.56
CA PHE A 14 -1.66 9.18 11.44
C PHE A 14 -2.37 9.91 10.29
N GLU A 15 -2.01 11.18 10.10
CA GLU A 15 -2.42 11.96 8.92
C GLU A 15 -1.85 11.29 7.66
N PRO A 16 -2.68 10.90 6.66
CA PRO A 16 -2.22 10.17 5.49
C PRO A 16 -1.35 11.05 4.59
N GLY A 17 -0.03 10.88 4.70
CA GLY A 17 0.93 11.35 3.72
C GLY A 17 0.81 10.52 2.44
N ALA A 18 0.29 11.15 1.39
CA ALA A 18 0.05 10.59 0.07
C ALA A 18 1.18 9.67 -0.43
N ALA A 19 0.86 8.40 -0.64
CA ALA A 19 1.59 7.55 -1.57
C ALA A 19 0.74 7.47 -2.84
N ALA A 20 1.04 8.38 -3.78
CA ALA A 20 0.41 8.46 -5.08
C ALA A 20 0.67 7.17 -5.88
N GLY A 21 -0.40 6.43 -6.15
CA GLY A 21 -0.46 5.42 -7.20
C GLY A 21 -1.46 5.89 -8.25
N GLU A 22 -1.06 6.79 -9.14
CA GLU A 22 -1.83 7.03 -10.37
C GLU A 22 -1.47 5.95 -11.38
N ALA A 23 -2.39 5.02 -11.62
CA ALA A 23 -2.36 4.13 -12.78
C ALA A 23 -3.56 4.48 -13.66
N GLY A 24 -3.43 5.56 -14.42
CA GLY A 24 -4.28 5.87 -15.56
C GLY A 24 -3.41 5.88 -16.82
N GLU A 25 -3.61 4.92 -17.71
CA GLU A 25 -3.43 5.10 -19.16
C GLU A 25 -4.11 3.93 -19.90
N GLU A 26 -5.23 4.20 -20.56
CA GLU A 26 -5.78 3.35 -21.64
C GLU A 26 -5.39 3.98 -22.99
N PRO A 27 -5.12 3.19 -24.04
CA PRO A 27 -4.08 3.51 -25.02
C PRO A 27 -4.50 4.35 -26.24
N CYS A 28 -3.47 4.91 -26.87
CA CYS A 28 -3.44 5.75 -28.08
C CYS A 28 -4.04 5.08 -29.35
N PRO A 29 -4.52 5.87 -30.33
CA PRO A 29 -3.70 6.08 -31.54
C PRO A 29 -3.81 7.55 -32.05
N THR A 30 -2.77 8.23 -32.53
CA THR A 30 -2.25 8.10 -33.90
C THR A 30 -1.04 9.04 -34.08
N GLY A 31 0.00 8.53 -34.75
CA GLY A 31 1.15 9.16 -35.41
C GLY A 31 1.47 10.65 -35.24
N SER A 32 2.70 10.94 -34.78
CA SER A 32 3.65 11.83 -35.47
C SER A 32 4.99 11.89 -34.75
N LYS A 33 6.09 11.67 -35.48
CA LYS A 33 7.47 11.83 -34.97
C LYS A 33 7.75 13.31 -34.68
N ARG A 34 7.83 13.69 -33.42
CA ARG A 34 8.52 14.91 -32.96
C ARG A 34 9.44 14.52 -31.80
N GLY A 35 10.59 15.19 -31.73
CA GLY A 35 11.74 14.83 -30.90
C GLY A 35 11.36 14.36 -29.49
N GLN A 36 12.09 13.36 -28.99
CA GLN A 36 11.91 12.83 -27.66
C GLN A 36 11.91 14.01 -26.66
N PRO A 37 10.80 14.26 -25.93
CA PRO A 37 10.84 15.19 -24.81
C PRO A 37 11.89 14.68 -23.81
N PRO A 38 12.54 15.58 -23.05
CA PRO A 38 13.44 15.15 -21.98
C PRO A 38 12.69 14.15 -21.08
N PRO A 39 13.36 13.09 -20.57
CA PRO A 39 12.70 12.13 -19.71
C PRO A 39 12.02 12.89 -18.59
N LEU A 40 10.70 12.75 -18.49
CA LEU A 40 9.94 13.34 -17.40
C LEU A 40 10.55 12.80 -16.11
N LEU A 41 11.04 13.71 -15.27
CA LEU A 41 11.43 13.34 -13.91
C LEU A 41 10.22 12.65 -13.27
N PRO A 42 10.40 11.51 -12.58
CA PRO A 42 9.30 10.92 -11.84
C PRO A 42 8.73 12.00 -10.91
N THR A 43 7.42 12.23 -10.99
CA THR A 43 6.71 13.24 -10.20
C THR A 43 6.76 12.93 -8.71
N SER A 44 7.04 11.67 -8.34
CA SER A 44 7.22 11.19 -6.98
C SER A 44 8.70 11.03 -6.60
N PRO A 45 9.06 11.25 -5.32
CA PRO A 45 10.42 11.00 -4.84
C PRO A 45 10.77 9.51 -4.98
N PRO A 46 12.05 9.17 -5.22
CA PRO A 46 12.49 7.78 -5.27
C PRO A 46 12.21 7.06 -3.94
N ALA A 47 11.84 5.78 -4.03
CA ALA A 47 11.37 5.00 -2.87
C ALA A 47 12.37 4.96 -1.70
N GLU A 48 13.68 4.97 -1.98
CA GLU A 48 14.71 4.99 -0.93
C GLU A 48 14.71 6.31 -0.15
N GLU A 49 14.56 7.44 -0.84
CA GLU A 49 14.52 8.75 -0.18
C GLU A 49 13.30 8.87 0.74
N LEU A 50 12.15 8.34 0.30
CA LEU A 50 10.95 8.30 1.12
C LEU A 50 11.13 7.39 2.36
N ALA A 51 11.78 6.23 2.17
CA ALA A 51 12.09 5.32 3.27
C ALA A 51 13.04 5.93 4.30
N ASP A 52 14.07 6.64 3.86
CA ASP A 52 15.01 7.34 4.74
C ASP A 52 14.33 8.43 5.56
N ARG A 53 13.49 9.26 4.91
CA ARG A 53 12.70 10.27 5.61
C ARG A 53 11.78 9.64 6.64
N ALA A 54 11.12 8.52 6.33
CA ALA A 54 10.28 7.81 7.28
C ALA A 54 11.08 7.27 8.47
N ARG A 55 12.25 6.64 8.23
CA ARG A 55 13.15 6.17 9.30
C ARG A 55 13.55 7.30 10.24
N GLN A 56 13.95 8.44 9.69
CA GLN A 56 14.34 9.62 10.47
C GLN A 56 13.18 10.15 11.31
N SER A 57 12.00 10.36 10.71
CA SER A 57 10.81 10.83 11.42
C SER A 57 10.34 9.86 12.51
N LEU A 58 10.49 8.56 12.32
CA LEU A 58 10.16 7.56 13.34
C LEU A 58 11.18 7.58 14.48
N ALA A 59 12.47 7.74 14.16
CA ALA A 59 13.55 7.82 15.14
C ALA A 59 13.42 9.05 16.05
N THR A 60 12.96 10.20 15.55
CA THR A 60 12.71 11.38 16.39
C THR A 60 11.59 11.16 17.41
N LEU A 61 10.69 10.21 17.14
CA LEU A 61 9.63 9.76 18.06
C LEU A 61 10.06 8.57 18.95
N GLY A 62 11.31 8.12 18.86
CA GLY A 62 11.81 6.95 19.59
C GLY A 62 11.27 5.60 19.08
N LEU A 63 10.74 5.57 17.86
CA LEU A 63 10.20 4.38 17.21
C LEU A 63 11.20 3.79 16.22
N TYR A 64 11.41 2.48 16.27
CA TYR A 64 12.38 1.78 15.40
C TYR A 64 11.75 0.60 14.65
N PRO A 65 10.66 0.80 13.88
CA PRO A 65 10.12 -0.27 13.05
C PRO A 65 11.06 -0.57 11.87
N THR A 66 10.88 -1.74 11.26
CA THR A 66 11.57 -2.05 10.00
C THR A 66 10.92 -1.25 8.86
N VAL A 67 11.73 -0.42 8.20
CA VAL A 67 11.31 0.37 7.03
C VAL A 67 12.05 -0.14 5.81
N VAL A 68 11.30 -0.60 4.81
CA VAL A 68 11.83 -1.16 3.56
C VAL A 68 11.39 -0.27 2.40
N ALA A 69 12.35 0.13 1.58
CA ALA A 69 12.08 0.72 0.27
C ALA A 69 11.87 -0.42 -0.73
N GLY A 70 10.75 -0.37 -1.45
CA GLY A 70 10.39 -1.43 -2.40
C GLY A 70 8.96 -1.29 -2.86
N ASP A 71 8.57 -2.18 -3.76
CA ASP A 71 7.21 -2.30 -4.24
C ASP A 71 6.28 -2.85 -3.15
N GLY A 72 5.26 -2.07 -2.80
CA GLY A 72 4.28 -2.46 -1.78
C GLY A 72 3.39 -3.62 -2.22
N GLU A 73 3.14 -3.79 -3.52
CA GLU A 73 2.30 -4.89 -4.03
C GLU A 73 3.01 -6.24 -3.89
N ALA A 74 4.34 -6.26 -3.98
CA ALA A 74 5.17 -7.44 -3.76
C ALA A 74 5.23 -7.88 -2.28
N GLY A 75 4.80 -7.02 -1.35
CA GLY A 75 4.92 -7.26 0.08
C GLY A 75 6.38 -7.33 0.55
N TYR A 76 6.64 -8.05 1.64
CA TYR A 76 7.99 -8.23 2.18
C TYR A 76 8.16 -9.64 2.80
N PRO A 77 8.49 -10.67 2.00
CA PRO A 77 8.44 -12.06 2.44
C PRO A 77 9.44 -12.39 3.56
N ALA A 78 10.54 -11.64 3.69
CA ALA A 78 11.59 -11.90 4.67
C ALA A 78 11.15 -11.78 6.14
N ARG A 79 9.95 -11.27 6.41
CA ARG A 79 9.35 -11.20 7.76
C ARG A 79 7.98 -11.87 7.87
N GLY A 80 7.52 -12.54 6.81
CA GLY A 80 6.31 -13.35 6.88
C GLY A 80 6.51 -14.62 7.72
N PRO A 81 5.42 -15.34 8.05
CA PRO A 81 4.04 -15.00 7.73
C PRO A 81 3.45 -13.91 8.66
N TYR A 82 2.59 -13.05 8.11
CA TYR A 82 1.97 -11.93 8.80
C TYR A 82 0.61 -12.31 9.38
N THR A 83 0.36 -11.96 10.65
CA THR A 83 -0.97 -12.06 11.26
C THR A 83 -1.85 -10.84 10.98
N ARG A 84 -1.24 -9.73 10.54
CA ARG A 84 -1.92 -8.50 10.15
C ARG A 84 -1.18 -7.80 9.01
N ILE A 85 -1.92 -7.35 8.01
CA ILE A 85 -1.41 -6.56 6.89
C ILE A 85 -2.29 -5.31 6.77
N ILE A 86 -1.67 -4.14 6.83
CA ILE A 86 -2.37 -2.86 6.70
C ILE A 86 -1.71 -2.09 5.56
N SER A 87 -2.47 -1.79 4.51
CA SER A 87 -2.05 -0.91 3.43
C SER A 87 -2.73 0.44 3.58
N THR A 88 -1.94 1.50 3.52
CA THR A 88 -2.43 2.88 3.41
C THR A 88 -2.49 3.36 1.95
N ALA A 89 -1.99 2.55 1.01
CA ALA A 89 -2.10 2.80 -0.42
C ALA A 89 -3.28 1.99 -0.98
N ALA A 90 -4.15 2.65 -1.74
CA ALA A 90 -5.29 1.98 -2.33
C ALA A 90 -4.87 1.09 -3.49
N VAL A 91 -5.51 -0.08 -3.58
CA VAL A 91 -5.25 -1.06 -4.64
C VAL A 91 -6.54 -1.36 -5.40
N ARG A 92 -6.43 -1.70 -6.69
CA ARG A 92 -7.59 -2.11 -7.50
C ARG A 92 -8.10 -3.50 -7.09
N GLN A 93 -7.19 -4.35 -6.64
CA GLN A 93 -7.44 -5.70 -6.14
C GLN A 93 -6.37 -6.03 -5.09
N VAL A 94 -6.67 -6.96 -4.19
CA VAL A 94 -5.67 -7.44 -3.21
C VAL A 94 -4.55 -8.17 -3.95
N PRO A 95 -3.28 -7.72 -3.86
CA PRO A 95 -2.15 -8.45 -4.43
C PRO A 95 -2.03 -9.85 -3.82
N GLN A 96 -1.83 -10.88 -4.67
CA GLN A 96 -1.67 -12.26 -4.23
C GLN A 96 -0.49 -12.44 -3.27
N ALA A 97 0.60 -11.69 -3.49
CA ALA A 97 1.77 -11.71 -2.61
C ALA A 97 1.43 -11.37 -1.15
N TRP A 98 0.38 -10.58 -0.88
CA TRP A 98 -0.07 -10.30 0.48
C TRP A 98 -0.71 -11.52 1.12
N LEU A 99 -1.53 -12.27 0.36
CA LEU A 99 -2.19 -13.49 0.82
C LEU A 99 -1.19 -14.64 1.00
N ASP A 100 -0.22 -14.77 0.09
CA ASP A 100 0.86 -15.75 0.20
C ASP A 100 1.75 -15.52 1.44
N GLN A 101 1.87 -14.26 1.87
CA GLN A 101 2.64 -13.88 3.05
C GLN A 101 1.78 -13.82 4.31
N ALA A 102 0.48 -14.10 4.24
CA ALA A 102 -0.43 -14.07 5.36
C ALA A 102 -0.45 -15.42 6.11
N ALA A 103 -0.46 -15.37 7.44
CA ALA A 103 -0.77 -16.54 8.26
C ALA A 103 -2.26 -16.90 8.11
N PRO A 104 -2.67 -18.13 8.44
CA PRO A 104 -4.08 -18.44 8.66
C PRO A 104 -4.70 -17.48 9.68
N ASP A 105 -5.94 -17.07 9.42
CA ASP A 105 -6.71 -16.09 10.21
C ASP A 105 -6.11 -14.67 10.26
N ALA A 106 -5.13 -14.37 9.41
CA ALA A 106 -4.55 -13.04 9.34
C ALA A 106 -5.57 -12.02 8.84
N VAL A 107 -5.52 -10.80 9.40
CA VAL A 107 -6.42 -9.72 9.01
C VAL A 107 -5.70 -8.76 8.08
N LEU A 108 -6.24 -8.60 6.88
CA LEU A 108 -5.78 -7.64 5.89
C LEU A 108 -6.75 -6.46 5.81
N VAL A 109 -6.22 -5.24 5.87
CA VAL A 109 -7.00 -4.01 5.70
C VAL A 109 -6.36 -3.14 4.63
N THR A 110 -7.13 -2.77 3.62
CA THR A 110 -6.66 -1.89 2.53
C THR A 110 -7.81 -1.07 1.97
N PRO A 111 -7.59 0.20 1.59
CA PRO A 111 -8.54 0.89 0.74
C PRO A 111 -8.55 0.23 -0.64
N LEU A 112 -9.72 0.13 -1.25
CA LEU A 112 -9.88 -0.28 -2.63
C LEU A 112 -10.13 0.94 -3.51
N TYR A 113 -9.48 0.94 -4.68
CA TYR A 113 -9.73 1.93 -5.73
C TYR A 113 -10.68 1.34 -6.77
N GLY A 114 -11.87 1.92 -6.90
CA GLY A 114 -12.83 1.59 -7.94
C GLY A 114 -12.86 2.64 -9.05
N PRO A 115 -13.74 2.49 -10.05
CA PRO A 115 -13.84 3.40 -11.19
C PRO A 115 -14.12 4.87 -10.81
N PHE A 116 -14.63 5.12 -9.60
CA PHE A 116 -15.05 6.44 -9.12
C PHE A 116 -14.19 6.98 -7.96
N GLY A 117 -13.13 6.28 -7.55
CA GLY A 117 -12.21 6.71 -6.50
C GLY A 117 -11.99 5.69 -5.39
N HIS A 118 -11.71 6.18 -4.17
CA HIS A 118 -11.62 5.35 -2.98
C HIS A 118 -13.01 4.97 -2.50
N ASP A 119 -13.55 3.89 -3.07
CA ASP A 119 -14.98 3.58 -2.93
C ASP A 119 -15.27 2.77 -1.65
N ALA A 120 -14.28 2.04 -1.12
CA ALA A 120 -14.46 1.20 0.05
C ALA A 120 -13.15 0.91 0.81
N LEU A 121 -13.28 0.64 2.10
CA LEU A 121 -12.27 -0.02 2.92
C LEU A 121 -12.55 -1.53 2.95
N LEU A 122 -11.60 -2.33 2.49
CA LEU A 122 -11.66 -3.78 2.57
C LEU A 122 -11.06 -4.27 3.89
N ARG A 123 -11.79 -5.17 4.55
CA ARG A 123 -11.27 -6.04 5.60
C ARG A 123 -11.38 -7.49 5.14
N LEU A 124 -10.24 -8.16 4.97
CA LEU A 124 -10.17 -9.57 4.58
C LEU A 124 -9.58 -10.40 5.72
N VAL A 125 -10.13 -11.58 5.96
CA VAL A 125 -9.59 -12.60 6.88
C VAL A 125 -9.03 -13.74 6.03
N ALA A 126 -7.71 -13.94 6.08
CA ALA A 126 -7.03 -14.92 5.25
C ALA A 126 -7.29 -16.36 5.73
N ASP A 127 -7.51 -17.28 4.81
CA ASP A 127 -7.71 -18.70 5.10
C ASP A 127 -6.40 -19.51 5.18
N GLY A 128 -5.26 -18.87 4.89
CA GLY A 128 -3.93 -19.50 4.83
C GLY A 128 -3.62 -20.28 3.54
N HIS A 129 -4.49 -20.21 2.54
CA HIS A 129 -4.39 -20.95 1.27
C HIS A 129 -4.44 -20.02 0.04
N GLY A 130 -4.08 -18.75 0.22
CA GLY A 130 -4.13 -17.75 -0.85
C GLY A 130 -5.52 -17.13 -1.05
N GLY A 131 -6.45 -17.35 -0.12
CA GLY A 131 -7.82 -16.82 -0.15
C GLY A 131 -8.26 -16.24 1.19
N GLY A 132 -9.54 -15.92 1.31
CA GLY A 132 -10.12 -15.39 2.53
C GLY A 132 -11.53 -14.85 2.37
N GLU A 133 -12.16 -14.55 3.50
CA GLU A 133 -13.46 -13.89 3.55
C GLU A 133 -13.30 -12.37 3.64
N ALA A 134 -14.04 -11.64 2.82
CA ALA A 134 -13.93 -10.19 2.66
C ALA A 134 -15.21 -9.47 3.09
N ALA A 135 -15.05 -8.40 3.86
CA ALA A 135 -16.09 -7.43 4.17
C ALA A 135 -15.68 -6.03 3.67
N LEU A 136 -16.61 -5.31 3.07
CA LEU A 136 -16.42 -3.94 2.58
C LEU A 136 -17.14 -2.96 3.48
N SER A 137 -16.45 -1.88 3.86
CA SER A 137 -17.08 -0.70 4.45
C SER A 137 -17.08 0.41 3.42
N PRO A 138 -18.22 1.08 3.16
CA PRO A 138 -18.24 2.19 2.22
C PRO A 138 -17.32 3.31 2.71
N ALA A 139 -16.64 4.00 1.79
CA ALA A 139 -16.02 5.27 2.14
C ALA A 139 -17.11 6.26 2.57
N SER A 140 -16.87 7.03 3.63
CA SER A 140 -17.82 8.05 4.07
C SER A 140 -18.14 8.99 2.90
N PRO A 141 -19.43 9.33 2.65
CA PRO A 141 -19.76 10.31 1.63
C PRO A 141 -19.13 11.65 2.04
N SER A 142 -18.32 12.21 1.13
CA SER A 142 -17.63 13.47 1.34
C SER A 142 -18.53 14.67 1.14
#